data_AF-A0A0M9AII5-F1
#
_entry.id   AF-A0A0M9AII5-F1
#
_cell.length_a   1.000
_cell.length_b   1.000
_cell.length_c   1.000
_cell.angle_alpha   90.00
_cell.angle_beta   90.00
_cell.angle_gamma   90.00
#
_symmetry.space_group_name_H-M   'P 1'
#
loop_
_entity.id
_entity.type
_entity.pdbx_description
1 polymer ?
#
loop_
_entity_poly.entity_id
_entity_poly.type
_entity_poly.pdbx_seq_one_letter_code
_entity_poly.pdbx_strand_id
1 'polypeptide(L)'
;MTDDRYFAPDARYGANSTPGVRWHDPRTGQEDFAREVSVEDLRDAGATVEDPDAVKLPARAYVGPYQPPEPEWIAEVSYARLDPKWDDDELVGVYTRRACESEVFDDRDDAVAFIAERIDGYDDAERRDARTRPNGDGIDEDDAAHYHLIEG
;
A
#
# COMPACT_ATOMS: atom_id res chain seq x y z
N MET A 1 -22.12 16.69 -25.14
CA MET A 1 -20.82 16.86 -24.47
C MET A 1 -20.66 15.65 -23.59
N THR A 2 -19.91 14.67 -24.07
CA THR A 2 -19.67 13.41 -23.39
C THR A 2 -18.86 13.67 -22.12
N ASP A 3 -19.39 13.15 -21.04
CA ASP A 3 -18.94 13.31 -19.67
C ASP A 3 -17.56 12.67 -19.51
N ASP A 4 -16.52 13.52 -19.43
CA ASP A 4 -15.09 13.16 -19.36
C ASP A 4 -14.71 12.63 -17.97
N ARG A 5 -15.61 11.88 -17.33
CA ARG A 5 -15.30 11.01 -16.17
C ARG A 5 -14.53 9.79 -16.66
N TYR A 6 -13.37 10.03 -17.27
CA TYR A 6 -12.34 9.01 -17.45
C TYR A 6 -11.89 8.58 -16.06
N PHE A 7 -12.32 7.38 -15.66
CA PHE A 7 -11.61 6.54 -14.70
C PHE A 7 -10.20 6.30 -15.25
N ALA A 8 -9.33 7.31 -15.16
CA ALA A 8 -7.90 7.07 -15.38
C ALA A 8 -7.46 6.09 -14.29
N PRO A 9 -6.68 5.05 -14.61
CA PRO A 9 -6.16 4.16 -13.59
C PRO A 9 -5.26 4.98 -12.67
N ASP A 10 -5.68 5.17 -11.42
CA ASP A 10 -4.85 5.78 -10.38
C ASP A 10 -3.68 4.84 -10.08
N ALA A 11 -2.48 5.39 -9.85
CA ALA A 11 -1.31 4.64 -9.43
C ALA A 11 -1.63 3.74 -8.23
N ARG A 12 -2.47 4.23 -7.30
CA ARG A 12 -3.00 3.47 -6.17
C ARG A 12 -3.72 2.18 -6.57
N TYR A 13 -4.57 2.23 -7.60
CA TYR A 13 -5.25 1.03 -8.09
C TYR A 13 -4.25 0.06 -8.71
N GLY A 14 -3.25 0.56 -9.44
CA GLY A 14 -2.17 -0.25 -10.01
C GLY A 14 -1.42 -1.03 -8.93
N ALA A 15 -0.99 -0.33 -7.87
CA ALA A 15 -0.26 -0.93 -6.76
C ALA A 15 -1.08 -2.03 -6.04
N ASN A 16 -2.39 -1.83 -5.91
CA ASN A 16 -3.26 -2.84 -5.30
C ASN A 16 -3.44 -4.10 -6.17
N SER A 17 -3.49 -3.97 -7.49
CA SER A 17 -3.74 -5.13 -8.38
C SER A 17 -2.47 -5.82 -8.84
N THR A 18 -1.34 -5.13 -8.79
CA THR A 18 -0.03 -5.66 -9.18
C THR A 18 1.01 -5.26 -8.13
N PRO A 19 1.02 -5.93 -6.97
CA PRO A 19 2.06 -5.72 -5.96
C PRO A 19 3.47 -5.98 -6.53
N GLY A 20 4.48 -5.30 -6.01
CA GLY A 20 5.86 -5.38 -6.48
C GLY A 20 6.18 -4.47 -7.69
N VAL A 21 5.21 -3.71 -8.18
CA VAL A 21 5.39 -2.71 -9.26
C VAL A 21 5.22 -1.30 -8.70
N ARG A 22 6.12 -0.39 -9.08
CA ARG A 22 5.99 1.04 -8.82
C ARG A 22 5.14 1.69 -9.90
N TRP A 23 3.91 2.03 -9.55
CA TRP A 23 3.00 2.68 -10.48
C TRP A 23 3.18 4.18 -10.39
N HIS A 24 3.39 4.82 -11.53
CA HIS A 24 3.64 6.25 -11.64
C HIS A 24 2.56 6.92 -12.49
N ASP A 25 1.93 7.98 -11.99
CA ASP A 25 1.10 8.87 -12.80
C ASP A 25 1.92 10.08 -13.28
N PRO A 26 2.28 10.17 -14.58
CA PRO A 26 3.11 11.26 -15.09
C PRO A 26 2.40 12.62 -15.13
N ARG A 27 1.08 12.68 -14.90
CA ARG A 27 0.33 13.95 -14.88
C ARG A 27 0.49 14.69 -13.55
N THR A 28 0.54 13.93 -12.46
CA THR A 28 0.61 14.45 -11.08
C THR A 28 1.99 14.22 -10.47
N GLY A 29 2.81 13.37 -11.08
CA GLY A 29 4.09 12.92 -10.56
C GLY A 29 3.97 11.89 -9.43
N GLN A 30 2.73 11.50 -9.08
CA GLN A 30 2.41 10.55 -8.02
C GLN A 30 3.04 9.18 -8.29
N GLU A 31 3.46 8.51 -7.22
CA GLU A 31 3.87 7.11 -7.24
C GLU A 31 3.20 6.32 -6.12
N ASP A 32 2.72 5.14 -6.45
CA ASP A 32 2.23 4.15 -5.48
C ASP A 32 2.99 2.83 -5.65
N PHE A 33 3.28 2.21 -4.53
CA PHE A 33 3.85 0.88 -4.47
C PHE A 33 3.17 0.08 -3.36
N ALA A 34 2.97 -1.20 -3.59
CA ALA A 34 2.54 -2.13 -2.56
C ALA A 34 3.32 -3.43 -2.69
N ARG A 35 3.64 -4.04 -1.56
CA ARG A 35 4.01 -5.45 -1.46
C ARG A 35 3.06 -6.13 -0.49
N GLU A 36 2.89 -7.44 -0.67
CA GLU A 36 2.12 -8.23 0.28
C GLU A 36 2.94 -8.44 1.55
N VAL A 37 2.27 -8.34 2.70
CA VAL A 37 2.80 -8.72 4.01
C VAL A 37 1.72 -9.53 4.70
N SER A 38 2.02 -10.79 4.92
CA SER A 38 1.14 -11.77 5.57
C SER A 38 1.34 -11.78 7.10
N VAL A 39 0.48 -12.52 7.79
CA VAL A 39 0.68 -12.83 9.22
C VAL A 39 1.94 -13.66 9.43
N GLU A 40 2.29 -14.53 8.48
CA GLU A 40 3.49 -15.38 8.57
C GLU A 40 4.76 -14.54 8.48
N ASP A 41 4.83 -13.58 7.55
CA ASP A 41 5.98 -12.66 7.43
C ASP A 41 6.24 -11.90 8.74
N LEU A 42 5.17 -11.46 9.41
CA LEU A 42 5.27 -10.76 10.69
C LEU A 42 5.76 -11.68 11.81
N ARG A 43 5.29 -12.93 11.85
CA ARG A 43 5.74 -13.93 12.83
C ARG A 43 7.20 -14.32 12.62
N ASP A 44 7.62 -14.50 11.37
CA ASP A 44 9.02 -14.80 11.03
C ASP A 44 9.95 -13.64 11.41
N ALA A 45 9.46 -12.40 11.34
CA ALA A 45 10.15 -11.22 11.83
C ALA A 45 10.12 -11.05 13.36
N GLY A 46 9.39 -11.91 14.08
CA GLY A 46 9.36 -11.96 15.55
C GLY A 46 8.11 -11.36 16.20
N ALA A 47 7.07 -11.02 15.44
CA ALA A 47 5.81 -10.55 16.00
C ALA A 47 5.09 -11.69 16.74
N THR A 48 4.51 -11.38 17.91
CA THR A 48 3.73 -12.33 18.70
C THR A 48 2.33 -11.79 18.98
N VAL A 49 1.42 -12.65 19.43
CA VAL A 49 0.07 -12.21 19.80
C VAL A 49 0.07 -11.46 21.14
N GLU A 50 1.03 -11.75 22.02
CA GLU A 50 1.22 -11.06 23.29
C GLU A 50 1.87 -9.67 23.12
N ASP A 51 2.65 -9.47 22.06
CA ASP A 51 3.25 -8.19 21.71
C ASP A 51 3.10 -7.91 20.20
N PRO A 52 1.88 -7.56 19.74
CA PRO A 52 1.58 -7.36 18.31
C PRO A 52 2.22 -6.11 17.71
N ASP A 53 2.73 -5.20 18.55
CA ASP A 53 3.39 -3.97 18.15
C ASP A 53 4.93 -4.08 18.09
N ALA A 54 5.50 -5.21 18.53
CA ALA A 54 6.94 -5.48 18.51
C ALA A 54 7.56 -5.33 17.12
N VAL A 55 6.80 -5.66 16.08
CA VAL A 55 7.25 -5.68 14.69
C VAL A 55 6.24 -4.98 13.80
N LYS A 56 6.75 -4.14 12.91
CA LYS A 56 5.99 -3.50 11.83
C LYS A 56 6.81 -3.60 10.56
N LEU A 57 6.24 -4.23 9.53
CA LEU A 57 6.91 -4.41 8.25
C LEU A 57 6.35 -3.41 7.23
N PRO A 58 7.19 -2.62 6.55
CA PRO A 58 6.73 -1.71 5.50
C PRO A 58 6.02 -2.50 4.41
N ALA A 59 4.86 -2.03 3.94
CA ALA A 59 4.00 -2.75 3.02
C ALA A 59 3.52 -1.89 1.84
N ARG A 60 3.39 -0.57 2.02
CA ARG A 60 2.99 0.36 0.95
C ARG A 60 3.80 1.63 1.00
N ALA A 61 4.00 2.22 -0.17
CA ALA A 61 4.46 3.59 -0.32
C ALA A 61 3.49 4.40 -1.15
N TYR A 62 3.39 5.67 -0.81
CA TYR A 62 2.79 6.71 -1.62
C TYR A 62 3.74 7.91 -1.67
N VAL A 63 3.94 8.46 -2.85
CA VAL A 63 4.57 9.77 -3.07
C VAL A 63 3.60 10.58 -3.89
N GLY A 64 3.28 11.80 -3.46
CA GLY A 64 2.39 12.65 -4.24
C GLY A 64 2.49 14.13 -3.88
N PRO A 65 1.86 14.99 -4.70
CA PRO A 65 1.84 16.42 -4.43
C PRO A 65 1.09 16.71 -3.12
N TYR A 66 1.70 17.51 -2.26
CA TYR A 66 1.07 18.10 -1.07
C TYR A 66 0.67 19.54 -1.39
N GLN A 67 -0.50 19.94 -0.90
CA GLN A 67 -0.99 21.33 -0.94
C GLN A 67 -1.56 21.55 0.46
N PRO A 68 -1.32 22.62 1.26
CA PRO A 68 -0.60 23.92 1.11
C PRO A 68 0.39 24.24 2.28
N PRO A 69 1.08 25.42 2.37
CA PRO A 69 1.00 26.67 1.60
C PRO A 69 2.01 26.84 0.45
N GLU A 70 3.00 25.97 0.32
CA GLU A 70 3.94 25.94 -0.80
C GLU A 70 3.78 24.62 -1.57
N PRO A 71 4.20 24.53 -2.84
CA PRO A 71 4.18 23.26 -3.56
C PRO A 71 5.21 22.34 -2.91
N GLU A 72 4.73 21.37 -2.14
CA GLU A 72 5.52 20.37 -1.46
C GLU A 72 5.12 18.96 -1.94
N TRP A 73 5.89 17.96 -1.53
CA TRP A 73 5.67 16.55 -1.79
C TRP A 73 5.48 15.82 -0.47
N ILE A 74 4.51 14.92 -0.42
CA ILE A 74 4.31 14.03 0.73
C ILE A 74 4.81 12.64 0.37
N ALA A 75 5.56 12.03 1.27
CA ALA A 75 5.84 10.61 1.28
C ALA A 75 5.04 9.96 2.41
N GLU A 76 4.38 8.83 2.12
CA GLU A 76 3.70 8.01 3.13
C GLU A 76 4.20 6.57 3.03
N VAL A 77 4.60 5.99 4.17
CA VAL A 77 4.87 4.56 4.32
C VAL A 77 3.77 3.95 5.16
N SER A 78 3.04 2.97 4.62
CA SER A 78 2.16 2.12 5.42
C SER A 78 2.89 0.85 5.83
N TYR A 79 2.87 0.54 7.12
CA TYR A 79 3.39 -0.67 7.71
C TYR A 79 2.26 -1.64 8.05
N ALA A 80 2.48 -2.93 7.84
CA ALA A 80 1.65 -3.99 8.38
C ALA A 80 2.16 -4.39 9.78
N ARG A 81 1.24 -4.66 10.70
CA ARG A 81 1.49 -5.24 12.03
C ARG A 81 0.45 -6.28 12.37
N LEU A 82 0.71 -7.12 13.37
CA LEU A 82 -0.28 -8.08 13.84
C LEU A 82 -1.47 -7.35 14.48
N ASP A 83 -2.67 -7.92 14.29
CA ASP A 83 -3.91 -7.48 14.92
C ASP A 83 -4.64 -8.72 15.45
N PRO A 84 -4.27 -9.20 16.65
CA PRO A 84 -4.96 -10.29 17.32
C PRO A 84 -6.36 -9.84 17.73
N LYS A 85 -7.37 -10.65 17.42
CA LYS A 85 -8.76 -10.40 17.78
C LYS A 85 -9.17 -11.36 18.90
N TRP A 86 -9.72 -10.81 19.98
CA TRP A 86 -10.11 -11.55 21.17
C TRP A 86 -11.62 -11.45 21.42
N ASP A 87 -12.22 -12.51 21.93
CA ASP A 87 -13.60 -12.57 22.44
C ASP A 87 -13.57 -13.22 23.83
N ASP A 88 -13.95 -12.50 24.88
CA ASP A 88 -13.92 -12.96 26.28
C ASP A 88 -12.64 -13.76 26.66
N ASP A 89 -11.45 -13.20 26.35
CA ASP A 89 -10.11 -13.78 26.57
C ASP A 89 -9.74 -14.98 25.65
N GLU A 90 -10.60 -15.36 24.71
CA GLU A 90 -10.31 -16.35 23.66
C GLU A 90 -9.79 -15.66 22.39
N LEU A 91 -8.67 -16.14 21.85
CA LEU A 91 -8.15 -15.66 20.57
C LEU A 91 -9.00 -16.20 19.42
N VAL A 92 -9.78 -15.34 18.77
CA VAL A 92 -10.69 -15.71 17.68
C VAL A 92 -10.12 -15.47 16.28
N GLY A 93 -8.99 -14.79 16.17
CA GLY A 93 -8.31 -14.57 14.89
C GLY A 93 -7.04 -13.73 14.98
N VAL A 94 -6.19 -13.84 13.96
CA VAL A 94 -4.99 -13.01 13.81
C VAL A 94 -4.97 -12.45 12.40
N TYR A 95 -4.94 -11.12 12.30
CA TYR A 95 -4.99 -10.40 11.03
C TYR A 95 -3.79 -9.47 10.91
N THR A 96 -3.68 -8.81 9.76
CA THR A 96 -2.79 -7.67 9.60
C THR A 96 -3.57 -6.38 9.69
N ARG A 97 -3.01 -5.40 10.38
CA ARG A 97 -3.52 -4.03 10.44
C ARG A 97 -2.46 -3.05 9.96
N ARG A 98 -2.92 -1.93 9.40
CA ARG A 98 -2.05 -0.88 8.88
C ARG A 98 -1.79 0.22 9.90
N ALA A 99 -0.55 0.67 9.96
CA ALA A 99 -0.13 1.93 10.54
C ALA A 99 0.53 2.75 9.43
N CYS A 100 0.36 4.08 9.43
CA CYS A 100 0.97 4.96 8.42
C CYS A 100 1.88 5.97 9.10
N GLU A 101 3.00 6.26 8.45
CA GLU A 101 3.88 7.38 8.76
C GLU A 101 4.04 8.21 7.50
N SER A 102 4.03 9.54 7.65
CA SER A 102 4.19 10.45 6.52
C SER A 102 5.08 11.63 6.86
N GLU A 103 5.75 12.15 5.84
CA GLU A 103 6.63 13.31 5.93
C GLU A 103 6.46 14.16 4.66
N VAL A 104 6.65 15.47 4.82
CA VAL A 104 6.50 16.46 3.74
C VAL A 104 7.88 17.01 3.38
N PHE A 105 8.13 17.16 2.08
CA PHE A 105 9.41 17.51 1.47
C PHE A 105 9.20 18.63 0.45
N ASP A 106 10.21 19.48 0.27
CA ASP A 106 10.20 20.50 -0.77
C ASP A 106 10.37 19.90 -2.18
N ASP A 107 11.05 18.77 -2.26
CA ASP A 107 11.39 18.09 -3.52
C ASP A 107 10.85 16.66 -3.58
N ARG A 108 10.49 16.25 -4.80
CA ARG A 108 9.96 14.92 -5.08
C ARG A 108 10.99 13.83 -4.84
N ASP A 109 12.23 14.05 -5.28
CA ASP A 109 13.27 13.05 -5.23
C ASP A 109 13.68 12.78 -3.78
N ASP A 110 13.59 13.78 -2.90
CA ASP A 110 13.73 13.59 -1.44
C ASP A 110 12.60 12.71 -0.86
N ALA A 111 11.35 12.97 -1.27
CA ALA A 111 10.21 12.12 -0.89
C ALA A 111 10.38 10.67 -1.38
N VAL A 112 10.92 10.48 -2.59
CA VAL A 112 11.22 9.14 -3.14
C VAL A 112 12.37 8.47 -2.37
N ALA A 113 13.44 9.21 -2.05
CA ALA A 113 14.56 8.69 -1.26
C ALA A 113 14.12 8.25 0.13
N PHE A 114 13.26 9.03 0.79
CA PHE A 114 12.67 8.69 2.09
C PHE A 114 11.94 7.34 2.06
N ILE A 115 11.18 7.07 0.98
CA ILE A 115 10.50 5.79 0.79
C ILE A 115 11.51 4.66 0.53
N ALA A 116 12.47 4.90 -0.37
CA ALA A 116 13.45 3.90 -0.79
C ALA A 116 14.29 3.38 0.39
N GLU A 117 14.64 4.25 1.34
CA GLU A 117 15.35 3.88 2.57
C GLU A 117 14.53 2.98 3.51
N ARG A 118 13.19 3.00 3.40
CA ARG A 118 12.28 2.30 4.33
C ARG A 118 11.69 1.04 3.77
N ILE A 119 11.49 0.94 2.46
CA ILE A 119 10.81 -0.21 1.84
C ILE A 119 11.78 -0.98 0.95
N ASP A 120 12.23 -2.13 1.46
CA ASP A 120 13.02 -3.07 0.67
C ASP A 120 12.30 -3.46 -0.63
N GLY A 121 13.05 -3.43 -1.74
CA GLY A 121 12.56 -3.76 -3.07
C GLY A 121 11.81 -2.63 -3.77
N TYR A 122 11.65 -1.45 -3.15
CA TYR A 122 11.06 -0.30 -3.83
C TYR A 122 11.96 0.19 -4.98
N ASP A 123 13.26 0.39 -4.77
CA ASP A 123 14.14 0.88 -5.85
C ASP A 123 14.35 -0.14 -6.99
N ASP A 124 14.31 -1.44 -6.67
CA ASP A 124 14.45 -2.51 -7.65
C ASP A 124 13.13 -2.83 -8.38
N ALA A 125 12.00 -2.33 -7.89
CA ALA A 125 10.70 -2.61 -8.47
C ALA A 125 10.57 -2.01 -9.87
N GLU A 126 9.94 -2.77 -10.77
CA GLU A 126 9.62 -2.27 -12.11
C GLU A 126 8.73 -1.04 -11.99
N ARG A 127 9.12 0.06 -12.66
CA ARG A 127 8.31 1.27 -12.75
C ARG A 127 7.40 1.24 -13.98
N ARG A 128 6.09 1.33 -13.78
CA ARG A 128 5.06 1.33 -14.85
C ARG A 128 4.23 2.62 -14.84
N ASP A 129 3.88 3.10 -16.04
CA ASP A 129 2.96 4.22 -16.20
C ASP A 129 1.52 3.76 -15.90
N ALA A 130 0.86 4.40 -14.93
CA ALA A 130 -0.50 4.09 -14.50
C ALA A 130 -1.50 4.14 -15.67
N ARG A 131 -1.25 4.96 -16.70
CA ARG A 131 -2.11 5.09 -17.88
C ARG A 131 -2.02 3.91 -18.84
N THR A 132 -0.96 3.11 -18.76
CA THR A 132 -0.80 1.91 -19.61
C THR A 132 -1.55 0.71 -19.09
N ARG A 133 -2.21 0.84 -17.93
CA ARG A 133 -3.05 -0.22 -17.41
C ARG A 133 -4.20 -0.44 -18.42
N PRO A 134 -4.49 -1.69 -18.81
CA PRO A 134 -5.72 -1.95 -19.53
C PRO A 134 -6.87 -1.43 -18.66
N ASN A 135 -7.66 -0.49 -19.18
CA ASN A 135 -8.97 -0.20 -18.60
C ASN A 135 -9.64 -1.57 -18.48
N GLY A 136 -9.99 -1.97 -17.25
CA GLY A 136 -10.65 -3.25 -17.05
C GLY A 136 -11.90 -3.29 -17.91
N ASP A 137 -11.85 -4.04 -19.02
CA ASP A 137 -13.05 -4.64 -19.57
C ASP A 137 -13.59 -5.53 -18.45
N GLY A 138 -14.63 -5.05 -17.76
CA GLY A 138 -15.33 -5.75 -16.71
C GLY A 138 -14.58 -5.79 -15.37
N ILE A 139 -14.94 -4.90 -14.45
CA ILE A 139 -15.11 -5.37 -13.07
C ILE A 139 -16.34 -6.27 -13.15
N ASP A 140 -16.15 -7.57 -13.32
CA ASP A 140 -17.21 -8.51 -12.99
C ASP A 140 -17.52 -8.30 -11.50
N GLU A 141 -18.76 -7.96 -11.21
CA GLU A 141 -19.32 -7.69 -9.89
C GLU A 141 -19.31 -8.93 -8.95
N ASP A 142 -18.45 -9.92 -9.21
CA ASP A 142 -18.45 -11.23 -8.54
C ASP A 142 -17.17 -11.53 -7.74
N ASP A 143 -16.11 -10.69 -7.78
CA ASP A 143 -14.85 -10.97 -7.06
C ASP A 143 -14.76 -10.29 -5.67
N ALA A 144 -15.92 -10.07 -5.04
CA ALA A 144 -16.00 -9.64 -3.65
C ALA A 144 -15.92 -10.88 -2.74
N ALA A 145 -14.72 -11.06 -2.18
CA ALA A 145 -14.36 -11.88 -1.01
C ALA A 145 -13.86 -13.31 -1.28
N HIS A 146 -12.53 -13.44 -1.30
CA HIS A 146 -11.86 -14.66 -0.87
C HIS A 146 -12.10 -14.87 0.64
N TYR A 147 -13.14 -15.63 0.99
CA TYR A 147 -13.31 -16.22 2.30
C TYR A 147 -12.53 -17.54 2.35
N HIS A 148 -11.43 -17.59 3.10
CA HIS A 148 -10.95 -18.86 3.65
C HIS A 148 -11.68 -19.11 4.97
N LEU A 149 -12.79 -19.86 4.89
CA LEU A 149 -13.34 -20.56 6.04
C LEU A 149 -12.34 -21.66 6.41
N ILE A 150 -11.75 -21.56 7.59
CA ILE A 150 -11.11 -22.72 8.23
C ILE A 150 -12.24 -23.43 8.98
N GLU A 151 -12.64 -24.60 8.49
CA GLU A 151 -13.56 -25.48 9.22
C GLU A 151 -12.85 -26.04 10.45
N GLY A 152 -13.49 -25.89 11.61
CA GLY A 152 -13.19 -26.56 12.88
C GLY A 152 -14.46 -27.15 13.46
#